data_AF-A0AAP9IED1-F1
#
_entry.id   AF-A0AAP9IED1-F1
#
_cell.length_a   1.000
_cell.length_b   1.000
_cell.length_c   1.000
_cell.angle_alpha   90.00
_cell.angle_beta   90.00
_cell.angle_gamma   90.00
#
_symmetry.space_group_name_H-M   'P 1'
#
loop_
_entity.id
_entity.type
_entity.pdbx_description
1 polymer ?
#
loop_
_entity_poly.entity_id
_entity_poly.type
_entity_poly.pdbx_seq_one_letter_code
_entity_poly.pdbx_strand_id
1 'polypeptide(L)'
;MQQHIENEDIQQKLRDIMRPVPLWGAVKNHLLRCTDRLEGSTNSIGNVIKTSLEQPSCESLLLNQLLDLDSLLQEWRYRHIKLVERTIGQRRGTGGSSGVDYLKSTLFTPIFEELWDSINC
;
A
#
# COMPACT_ATOMS: atom_id res chain seq x y z
N MET A 1 -7.72 28.03 -2.11
CA MET A 1 -7.24 26.63 -2.08
C MET A 1 -5.72 26.51 -1.97
N GLN A 2 -4.96 27.62 -2.01
CA GLN A 2 -3.54 27.68 -1.61
C GLN A 2 -3.31 27.59 -0.08
N GLN A 3 -4.35 27.71 0.74
CA GLN A 3 -4.22 28.06 2.16
C GLN A 3 -3.70 26.94 3.10
N HIS A 4 -3.59 25.69 2.63
CA HIS A 4 -3.05 24.58 3.45
C HIS A 4 -1.65 24.13 3.06
N ILE A 5 -1.16 24.52 1.88
CA ILE A 5 0.22 24.25 1.46
C ILE A 5 1.19 25.10 2.30
N GLU A 6 0.75 26.28 2.73
CA GLU A 6 1.52 27.23 3.55
C GLU A 6 1.39 27.00 5.06
N ASN A 7 0.59 26.02 5.51
CA ASN A 7 0.46 25.76 6.94
C ASN A 7 1.64 24.92 7.46
N GLU A 8 2.64 25.60 8.03
CA GLU A 8 3.87 24.97 8.52
C GLU A 8 3.63 23.86 9.55
N ASP A 9 2.60 23.97 10.39
CA ASP A 9 2.24 22.94 11.39
C ASP A 9 1.73 21.67 10.70
N ILE A 10 0.86 21.79 9.69
CA ILE A 10 0.39 20.63 8.90
C ILE A 10 1.58 20.00 8.16
N GLN A 11 2.44 20.80 7.55
CA GLN A 11 3.62 20.30 6.84
C GLN A 11 4.60 19.60 7.79
N GLN A 12 4.76 20.11 9.02
CA GLN A 12 5.59 19.47 10.04
C GLN A 12 5.01 18.14 10.49
N LYS A 13 3.69 18.07 10.76
CA LYS A 13 3.00 16.82 11.10
C LYS A 13 3.13 15.77 9.99
N LEU A 14 2.98 16.17 8.73
CA LEU A 14 3.17 15.27 7.60
C LEU A 14 4.61 14.75 7.52
N ARG A 15 5.61 15.62 7.72
CA ARG A 15 7.01 15.20 7.80
C ARG A 15 7.20 14.16 8.91
N ASP A 16 6.61 14.38 10.08
CA ASP A 16 6.74 13.46 11.20
C ASP A 16 6.07 12.09 10.96
N ILE A 17 4.95 12.07 10.23
CA ILE A 17 4.28 10.82 9.81
C ILE A 17 5.11 10.06 8.76
N MET A 18 5.81 10.79 7.87
CA MET A 18 6.62 10.20 6.81
C MET A 18 8.04 9.79 7.23
N ARG A 19 8.50 10.21 8.42
CA ARG A 19 9.83 9.88 8.98
C ARG A 19 10.02 8.40 9.33
N PRO A 20 9.10 7.70 10.02
CA PRO A 20 9.30 6.30 10.39
C PRO A 20 9.27 5.36 9.18
N VAL A 21 9.86 4.18 9.33
CA VAL A 21 9.81 3.11 8.31
C VAL A 21 8.34 2.76 8.05
N PRO A 22 7.88 2.75 6.79
CA PRO A 22 6.51 2.38 6.48
C PRO A 22 6.22 0.95 6.94
N LEU A 23 4.94 0.65 7.20
CA LEU A 23 4.50 -0.68 7.65
C LEU A 23 5.15 -1.81 6.84
N TRP A 24 5.13 -1.70 5.51
CA TRP A 24 5.75 -2.70 4.65
C TRP A 24 7.26 -2.84 4.87
N GLY A 25 7.98 -1.72 5.05
CA GLY A 25 9.41 -1.74 5.35
C GLY A 25 9.72 -2.42 6.69
N ALA A 26 8.88 -2.21 7.71
CA ALA A 26 9.02 -2.88 9.00
C ALA A 26 8.78 -4.39 8.89
N VAL A 27 7.75 -4.80 8.14
CA VAL A 27 7.43 -6.22 7.90
C VAL A 27 8.54 -6.89 7.09
N LYS A 28 9.04 -6.28 6.02
CA LYS A 28 10.17 -6.80 5.25
C LYS A 28 11.42 -7.01 6.10
N ASN A 29 11.77 -6.02 6.92
CA ASN A 29 12.91 -6.14 7.83
C ASN A 29 12.72 -7.27 8.84
N HIS A 30 11.49 -7.52 9.29
CA HIS A 30 11.19 -8.63 10.18
C HIS A 30 11.35 -9.98 9.47
N LEU A 31 10.79 -10.13 8.28
CA LEU A 31 10.89 -11.37 7.49
C LEU A 31 12.35 -11.72 7.19
N LEU A 32 13.14 -10.77 6.68
CA LEU A 32 14.56 -10.97 6.40
C LEU A 32 15.34 -11.41 7.65
N ARG A 33 15.07 -10.79 8.80
CA ARG A 33 15.69 -11.19 10.08
C ARG A 33 15.27 -12.58 10.55
N CYS A 34 14.05 -13.01 10.25
CA CYS A 34 13.60 -14.36 10.57
C CYS A 34 14.24 -15.40 9.65
N THR A 35 14.45 -15.08 8.37
CA THR A 35 15.06 -15.98 7.39
C THR A 35 16.58 -16.08 7.50
N ASP A 36 17.28 -14.97 7.76
CA ASP A 36 18.76 -14.96 7.95
C ASP A 36 19.22 -15.88 9.09
N ARG A 37 18.33 -16.18 10.04
CA ARG A 37 18.62 -17.12 11.15
C ARG A 37 18.64 -18.59 10.71
N LEU A 38 18.06 -18.93 9.57
CA LEU A 38 17.87 -20.31 9.11
C LEU A 38 18.77 -20.67 7.93
N GLU A 39 19.09 -19.72 7.04
CA GLU A 39 19.88 -20.00 5.83
C GLU A 39 20.89 -18.88 5.53
N GLY A 40 22.19 -19.20 5.58
CA GLY A 40 23.29 -18.25 5.32
C GLY A 40 23.54 -17.94 3.85
N SER A 41 22.51 -17.81 3.00
CA SER A 41 22.67 -17.54 1.57
C SER A 41 21.55 -16.67 0.98
N THR A 42 21.89 -16.01 -0.12
CA THR A 42 21.18 -14.94 -0.84
C THR A 42 19.79 -15.33 -1.34
N ASN A 43 18.80 -15.38 -0.45
CA ASN A 43 17.42 -15.60 -0.85
C ASN A 43 16.80 -14.29 -1.34
N SER A 44 16.26 -14.30 -2.56
CA SER A 44 15.43 -13.19 -3.07
C SER A 44 14.23 -12.98 -2.15
N ILE A 45 13.90 -11.73 -1.81
CA ILE A 45 12.76 -11.41 -0.92
C ILE A 45 11.46 -12.05 -1.38
N GLY A 46 11.25 -12.16 -2.70
CA GLY A 46 10.08 -12.85 -3.25
C GLY A 46 10.00 -14.33 -2.86
N ASN A 47 11.13 -15.03 -2.86
CA ASN A 47 11.20 -16.44 -2.43
C ASN A 47 10.91 -16.55 -0.93
N VAL A 48 11.45 -15.63 -0.12
CA VAL A 48 11.20 -15.59 1.32
C VAL A 48 9.72 -15.42 1.63
N ILE A 49 9.06 -14.49 0.93
CA ILE A 49 7.63 -14.24 1.09
C ILE A 49 6.83 -15.50 0.68
N LYS A 50 7.15 -16.09 -0.47
CA LYS A 50 6.48 -17.29 -0.98
C LYS A 50 6.59 -18.47 -0.02
N THR A 51 7.80 -18.78 0.45
CA THR A 51 8.02 -19.83 1.45
C THR A 51 7.30 -19.53 2.76
N SER A 52 7.25 -18.25 3.18
CA SER A 52 6.56 -17.86 4.41
C SER A 52 5.04 -18.05 4.30
N LEU A 53 4.45 -17.76 3.13
CA LEU A 53 3.02 -17.96 2.85
C LEU A 53 2.62 -19.44 2.83
N GLU A 54 3.49 -20.32 2.33
CA GLU A 54 3.25 -21.77 2.24
C GLU A 54 3.25 -22.48 3.61
N GLN A 55 3.87 -21.88 4.63
CA GLN A 55 3.97 -22.47 5.97
C GLN A 55 2.89 -21.93 6.91
N PRO A 56 2.30 -22.78 7.79
CA PRO A 56 1.34 -22.32 8.80
C PRO A 56 2.07 -21.58 9.93
N SER A 57 2.36 -20.30 9.71
CA SER A 57 3.16 -19.43 10.56
C SER A 57 2.44 -18.13 10.90
N CYS A 58 2.91 -17.40 11.91
CA CYS A 58 2.34 -16.08 12.22
C CYS A 58 2.71 -15.04 11.15
N GLU A 59 3.85 -15.24 10.47
CA GLU A 59 4.27 -14.48 9.30
C GLU A 59 3.28 -14.67 8.14
N SER A 60 2.86 -15.90 7.86
CA SER A 60 1.84 -16.19 6.84
C SER A 60 0.52 -15.48 7.16
N LEU A 61 0.06 -15.54 8.42
CA LEU A 61 -1.16 -14.85 8.83
C LEU A 61 -1.06 -13.33 8.61
N LEU A 62 0.06 -12.74 9.00
CA LEU A 62 0.31 -11.31 8.81
C LEU A 62 0.32 -10.93 7.32
N LEU A 63 1.00 -11.71 6.49
CA LEU A 63 1.08 -11.46 5.04
C LEU A 63 -0.31 -11.55 4.39
N ASN A 64 -1.13 -12.54 4.76
CA ASN A 64 -2.51 -12.64 4.29
C ASN A 64 -3.36 -11.44 4.73
N GLN A 65 -3.20 -10.97 5.97
CA GLN A 65 -3.89 -9.76 6.44
C GLN A 65 -3.50 -8.50 5.65
N LEU A 66 -2.25 -8.40 5.19
CA LEU A 66 -1.81 -7.29 4.34
C LEU A 66 -2.41 -7.37 2.93
N LEU A 67 -2.56 -8.57 2.36
CA LEU A 67 -3.27 -8.78 1.09
C LEU A 67 -4.74 -8.41 1.20
N ASP A 68 -5.39 -8.81 2.29
CA ASP A 68 -6.79 -8.45 2.57
C ASP A 68 -6.94 -6.93 2.72
N LEU A 69 -6.01 -6.27 3.43
CA LEU A 69 -6.01 -4.82 3.59
C LEU A 69 -5.90 -4.10 2.25
N ASP A 70 -4.99 -4.54 1.36
CA ASP A 70 -4.83 -3.95 0.04
C ASP A 70 -6.09 -4.15 -0.82
N SER A 71 -6.68 -5.35 -0.77
CA SER A 71 -7.93 -5.67 -1.47
C SER A 71 -9.10 -4.79 -1.01
N LEU A 72 -9.26 -4.61 0.30
CA LEU A 72 -10.27 -3.72 0.89
C LEU A 72 -10.05 -2.25 0.48
N LEU A 73 -8.79 -1.83 0.37
CA LEU A 73 -8.47 -0.49 -0.10
C LEU A 73 -8.82 -0.29 -1.58
N GLN A 74 -8.54 -1.27 -2.44
CA GLN A 74 -8.95 -1.20 -3.84
C GLN A 74 -10.47 -1.14 -3.97
N GLU A 75 -11.21 -1.93 -3.16
CA GLU A 75 -12.67 -1.90 -3.14
C GLU A 75 -13.19 -0.52 -2.69
N TRP A 76 -12.57 0.07 -1.67
CA TRP A 76 -12.87 1.43 -1.23
C TRP A 76 -12.61 2.46 -2.34
N ARG A 77 -11.45 2.40 -3.01
CA ARG A 77 -11.11 3.31 -4.14
C ARG A 77 -12.15 3.20 -5.26
N TYR A 78 -12.54 1.98 -5.62
CA TYR A 78 -13.57 1.75 -6.62
C TYR A 78 -14.92 2.36 -6.22
N ARG A 79 -15.41 2.07 -5.00
CA ARG A 79 -16.68 2.64 -4.51
C ARG A 79 -16.65 4.17 -4.46
N HIS A 80 -15.52 4.74 -4.06
CA HIS A 80 -15.32 6.19 -4.06
C HIS A 80 -15.39 6.77 -5.49
N ILE A 81 -14.74 6.14 -6.47
CA ILE A 81 -14.84 6.54 -7.89
C ILE A 81 -16.30 6.54 -8.36
N LYS A 82 -17.04 5.45 -8.10
CA LYS A 82 -18.45 5.34 -8.52
C LYS A 82 -19.34 6.38 -7.84
N LEU A 83 -19.08 6.70 -6.58
CA LEU A 83 -19.79 7.76 -5.86
C LEU A 83 -19.53 9.12 -6.49
N VAL A 84 -18.27 9.45 -6.81
CA VAL A 84 -17.92 10.73 -7.45
C VAL A 84 -18.53 10.81 -8.85
N GLU A 85 -18.39 9.76 -9.66
CA GLU A 85 -18.92 9.69 -11.03
C GLU A 85 -20.44 9.88 -11.08
N ARG A 86 -21.21 9.28 -10.18
CA ARG A 86 -22.67 9.47 -10.14
C ARG A 86 -23.11 10.86 -9.66
N THR A 87 -22.29 11.54 -8.85
CA THR A 87 -22.63 12.83 -8.25
C THR A 87 -22.25 14.01 -9.14
N ILE A 88 -21.05 13.98 -9.74
CA ILE A 88 -20.52 15.10 -10.55
C ILE A 88 -20.25 14.73 -12.02
N GLY A 89 -20.48 13.48 -12.43
CA GLY A 89 -20.12 13.01 -13.77
C GLY A 89 -18.60 13.06 -13.99
N GLN A 90 -18.19 13.50 -15.19
CA GLN A 90 -16.79 13.70 -15.57
C GLN A 90 -16.28 15.14 -15.32
N ARG A 91 -16.94 15.90 -14.43
CA ARG A 91 -16.51 17.26 -14.13
C ARG A 91 -15.17 17.26 -13.39
N ARG A 92 -14.36 18.31 -13.59
CA ARG A 92 -13.14 18.54 -12.81
C ARG A 92 -13.48 18.66 -11.33
N GLY A 93 -12.60 18.13 -10.48
CA GLY A 93 -12.74 18.22 -9.04
C GLY A 93 -12.57 19.66 -8.56
N THR A 94 -13.25 20.03 -7.48
CA THR A 94 -13.07 21.34 -6.83
C THR A 94 -11.63 21.55 -6.34
N GLY A 95 -10.90 20.46 -6.08
CA GLY A 95 -9.48 20.40 -5.79
C GLY A 95 -8.54 20.71 -6.98
N GLY A 96 -9.07 21.00 -8.17
CA GLY A 96 -8.28 21.25 -9.39
C GLY A 96 -7.83 19.99 -10.14
N SER A 97 -8.13 18.81 -9.62
CA SER A 97 -7.86 17.53 -10.28
C SER A 97 -8.77 17.31 -11.50
N SER A 98 -8.41 16.34 -12.35
CA SER A 98 -9.27 15.86 -13.45
C SER A 98 -10.53 15.12 -12.98
N GLY A 99 -10.80 15.07 -11.67
CA GLY A 99 -11.99 14.43 -11.11
C GLY A 99 -11.88 12.91 -11.17
N VAL A 100 -12.86 12.28 -11.82
CA VAL A 100 -12.95 10.81 -11.94
C VAL A 100 -11.71 10.19 -12.58
N ASP A 101 -11.11 10.84 -13.58
CA ASP A 101 -9.92 10.30 -14.26
C ASP A 101 -8.69 10.23 -13.35
N TYR A 102 -8.50 11.24 -12.49
CA TYR A 102 -7.45 11.21 -11.47
C TYR A 102 -7.67 10.07 -10.46
N LEU A 103 -8.92 9.83 -10.05
CA LEU A 103 -9.21 8.75 -9.12
C LEU A 103 -8.99 7.38 -9.77
N LYS A 104 -9.38 7.21 -11.04
CA LYS A 104 -9.15 5.99 -11.82
C LYS A 104 -7.66 5.65 -11.95
N SER A 105 -6.77 6.65 -12.04
CA SER A 105 -5.32 6.38 -12.12
C SER A 105 -4.73 5.80 -10.84
N THR A 106 -5.48 5.77 -9.73
CA THR A 106 -5.06 5.14 -8.47
C THR A 106 -5.59 3.71 -8.31
N LEU A 107 -6.46 3.26 -9.21
CA LEU A 107 -7.01 1.91 -9.20
C LEU A 107 -6.00 0.95 -9.85
N PHE A 108 -5.95 -0.29 -9.36
CA PHE A 108 -5.00 -1.32 -9.82
C PHE A 108 -3.53 -1.03 -9.53
N THR A 109 -3.25 -0.04 -8.68
CA THR A 109 -1.91 0.16 -8.09
C THR A 109 -1.92 -0.40 -6.67
N PRO A 110 -1.43 -1.64 -6.46
CA PRO A 110 -1.34 -2.22 -5.12
C PRO A 110 -0.33 -1.44 -4.26
N ILE A 111 -0.59 -1.36 -2.95
CA ILE A 111 0.36 -0.76 -2.00
C ILE A 111 1.56 -1.68 -1.76
N PHE A 112 1.32 -3.00 -1.77
CA PHE A 112 2.33 -4.03 -1.51
C PHE A 112 2.68 -4.77 -2.81
N GLU A 113 3.25 -4.08 -3.80
CA GLU A 113 3.58 -4.64 -5.12
C GLU A 113 4.42 -5.93 -5.03
N GLU A 114 5.51 -5.91 -4.26
CA GLU A 114 6.38 -7.07 -4.03
C GLU A 114 5.64 -8.29 -3.46
N LEU A 115 4.59 -8.07 -2.65
CA LEU A 115 3.79 -9.14 -2.07
C LEU A 115 2.90 -9.79 -3.13
N TRP A 116 2.25 -8.99 -3.97
CA TRP A 116 1.46 -9.50 -5.09
C TRP A 116 2.32 -10.20 -6.15
N ASP A 117 3.49 -9.64 -6.46
CA ASP A 117 4.44 -10.24 -7.39
C ASP A 117 4.88 -11.64 -6.92
N SER A 118 5.11 -11.82 -5.62
CA SER A 118 5.51 -13.11 -5.05
C SER A 118 4.46 -14.22 -5.19
N ILE A 119 3.18 -13.86 -5.33
CA ILE A 119 2.06 -14.80 -5.52
C ILE A 119 1.89 -15.12 -7.01
N ASN A 120 2.14 -14.15 -7.87
CA ASN A 120 1.98 -14.27 -9.32
C ASN A 120 3.19 -14.90 -10.03
N CYS A 121 4.30 -15.14 -9.32
CA CYS A 121 5.56 -15.72 -9.81
C CYS A 121 5.78 -17.19 -9.42
#